data_AF-A0A4Y8MIS7-F1
#
_entry.id   AF-A0A4Y8MIS7-F1
#
_cell.length_a   1.000
_cell.length_b   1.000
_cell.length_c   1.000
_cell.angle_alpha   90.00
_cell.angle_beta   90.00
_cell.angle_gamma   90.00
#
_symmetry.space_group_name_H-M   'P 1'
#
loop_
_entity.id
_entity.type
_entity.pdbx_description
1 polymer ?
#
loop_
_entity_poly.entity_id
_entity_poly.type
_entity_poly.pdbx_seq_one_letter_code
_entity_poly.pdbx_strand_id
1 'polypeptide(L)'
;MQTRLTSPTSTDPAIDGFPDADELAALRAWYAGMPVRQAVARYLPDRIGARQSARGVLGGVRRRLGKIARQLGRPDLAAVFAHPDGERLREAKAVADAIGVLRHVRLPVPQISDDLGLWLPARAVATLRAHGMATLADLTVRIPRRRQWWKVIPGLGPASARKIEAFFAAHPALTERARALLALSPASPIVPWEQLRLPHEVDGSAGAYRAPRATCTLDADNDYQAVQTLRARERKWTSAGALKILGSAVSRMSIWLAEKVDRTTIGCPSSAASFAWSEAR
;
A
#
# COMPACT_ATOMS: atom_id res chain seq x y z
N MET A 1 55.58 -25.31 9.87
CA MET A 1 54.37 -25.07 9.06
C MET A 1 53.14 -25.37 9.90
N GLN A 2 52.42 -24.36 10.39
CA GLN A 2 51.08 -24.52 10.96
C GLN A 2 50.17 -23.48 10.30
N THR A 3 49.32 -23.96 9.41
CA THR A 3 48.33 -23.18 8.68
C THR A 3 47.19 -22.80 9.65
N ARG A 4 47.06 -21.50 9.95
CA ARG A 4 45.86 -20.96 10.56
C ARG A 4 44.73 -21.05 9.54
N LEU A 5 43.77 -21.94 9.78
CA LEU A 5 42.50 -21.96 9.06
C LEU A 5 41.68 -20.75 9.52
N THR A 6 41.75 -19.65 8.77
CA THR A 6 40.78 -18.55 8.84
C THR A 6 39.41 -19.10 8.48
N SER A 7 38.49 -19.06 9.45
CA SER A 7 37.08 -19.39 9.22
C SER A 7 36.45 -18.37 8.26
N PRO A 8 35.65 -18.78 7.28
CA PRO A 8 34.99 -17.84 6.38
C PRO A 8 33.94 -17.03 7.17
N THR A 9 34.07 -15.71 7.13
CA THR A 9 33.04 -14.76 7.57
C THR A 9 31.80 -14.99 6.72
N SER A 10 30.83 -15.72 7.28
CA SER A 10 29.49 -15.83 6.72
C SER A 10 28.79 -14.48 6.87
N THR A 11 28.89 -13.63 5.85
CA THR A 11 28.03 -12.45 5.68
C THR A 11 26.63 -12.93 5.27
N ASP A 12 25.91 -13.56 6.19
CA ASP A 12 24.46 -13.66 6.10
C ASP A 12 23.91 -12.32 6.63
N PRO A 13 22.91 -11.69 5.99
CA PRO A 13 22.34 -10.45 6.51
C PRO A 13 21.69 -10.77 7.85
N ALA A 14 22.42 -10.51 8.94
CA ALA A 14 21.93 -10.68 10.29
C ALA A 14 20.65 -9.85 10.44
N ILE A 15 19.60 -10.45 11.02
CA ILE A 15 18.40 -9.70 11.38
C ILE A 15 18.84 -8.54 12.27
N ASP A 16 18.63 -7.31 11.82
CA ASP A 16 18.98 -6.12 12.59
C ASP A 16 18.39 -6.20 14.00
N GLY A 17 19.26 -6.23 15.01
CA GLY A 17 18.87 -6.35 16.41
C GLY A 17 18.71 -7.76 16.96
N PHE A 18 19.14 -8.80 16.23
CA PHE A 18 19.30 -10.15 16.80
C PHE A 18 20.35 -10.16 17.93
N PRO A 19 20.14 -10.89 19.04
CA PRO A 19 21.12 -10.95 20.11
C PRO A 19 22.47 -11.47 19.65
N ASP A 20 23.55 -10.88 20.16
CA ASP A 20 24.91 -11.27 19.82
C ASP A 20 25.29 -12.64 20.42
N ALA A 21 26.47 -13.15 20.05
CA ALA A 21 26.92 -14.47 20.48
C ALA A 21 27.04 -14.59 22.01
N ASP A 22 27.44 -13.50 22.67
CA ASP A 22 27.66 -13.43 24.11
C ASP A 22 26.32 -13.37 24.87
N GLU A 23 25.36 -12.61 24.36
CA GLU A 23 23.99 -12.56 24.86
C GLU A 23 23.33 -13.94 24.78
N LEU A 24 23.54 -14.68 23.68
CA LEU A 24 23.05 -16.05 23.52
C LEU A 24 23.78 -17.05 24.42
N ALA A 25 25.09 -16.87 24.64
CA ALA A 25 25.85 -17.71 25.56
C ALA A 25 25.37 -17.54 27.01
N ALA A 26 25.13 -16.30 27.43
CA ALA A 26 24.55 -15.97 28.73
C ALA A 26 23.18 -16.64 28.91
N LEU A 27 22.32 -16.54 27.88
CA LEU A 27 20.98 -17.13 27.89
C LEU A 27 21.04 -18.67 27.97
N ARG A 28 21.90 -19.32 27.18
CA ARG A 28 22.09 -20.79 27.22
C ARG A 28 22.60 -21.24 28.58
N ALA A 29 23.59 -20.56 29.16
CA ALA A 29 24.11 -20.89 30.47
C ALA A 29 23.01 -20.80 31.55
N TRP A 30 22.15 -19.78 31.48
CA TRP A 30 21.02 -19.63 32.39
C TRP A 30 19.98 -20.75 32.25
N TYR A 31 19.68 -21.19 31.02
CA TYR A 31 18.80 -22.35 30.76
C TYR A 31 19.43 -23.68 31.17
N ALA A 32 20.75 -23.79 31.15
CA ALA A 32 21.49 -24.95 31.66
C ALA A 32 21.56 -25.01 33.21
N GLY A 33 20.86 -24.11 33.92
CA GLY A 33 20.75 -24.11 35.37
C GLY A 33 21.64 -23.07 36.07
N MET A 34 22.53 -22.39 35.35
CA MET A 34 23.41 -21.38 35.96
C MET A 34 22.57 -20.24 36.60
N PRO A 35 22.97 -19.75 37.79
CA PRO A 35 22.36 -18.56 38.38
C PRO A 35 22.49 -17.36 37.45
N VAL A 36 21.42 -16.57 37.33
CA VAL A 36 21.35 -15.41 36.41
C VAL A 36 22.50 -14.42 36.58
N ARG A 37 22.91 -14.12 37.83
CA ARG A 37 24.03 -13.22 38.09
C ARG A 37 25.35 -13.78 37.56
N GLN A 38 25.58 -15.08 37.73
CA GLN A 38 26.79 -15.75 37.27
C GLN A 38 26.84 -15.83 35.74
N ALA A 39 25.71 -16.13 35.09
CA ALA A 39 25.62 -16.16 33.63
C ALA A 39 25.92 -14.79 33.01
N VAL A 40 25.32 -13.71 33.54
CA VAL A 40 25.58 -12.36 33.03
C VAL A 40 27.00 -11.91 33.36
N ALA A 41 27.52 -12.16 34.56
CA ALA A 41 28.90 -11.78 34.89
C ALA A 41 29.95 -12.51 34.02
N ARG A 42 29.70 -13.76 33.65
CA ARG A 42 30.63 -14.57 32.84
C ARG A 42 30.64 -14.18 31.37
N TYR A 43 29.48 -13.91 30.79
CA TYR A 43 29.33 -13.72 29.35
C TYR A 43 29.05 -12.27 28.95
N LEU A 44 28.56 -11.43 29.87
CA LEU A 44 28.19 -10.03 29.62
C LEU A 44 28.75 -9.11 30.72
N PRO A 45 30.07 -9.14 31.00
CA PRO A 45 30.66 -8.41 32.13
C PRO A 45 30.42 -6.90 32.04
N ASP A 46 30.49 -6.32 30.84
CA ASP A 46 30.37 -4.87 30.61
C ASP A 46 28.93 -4.35 30.60
N ARG A 47 27.93 -5.25 30.64
CA ARG A 47 26.51 -4.90 30.58
C ARG A 47 25.89 -4.66 31.96
N ILE A 48 26.60 -4.98 33.03
CA ILE A 48 26.14 -4.73 34.40
C ILE A 48 26.65 -3.35 34.85
N GLY A 49 25.74 -2.39 35.02
CA GLY A 49 26.05 -1.04 35.50
C GLY A 49 24.92 -0.48 36.36
N ALA A 50 25.06 0.77 36.83
CA ALA A 50 24.20 1.44 37.81
C ALA A 50 22.68 1.46 37.51
N ARG A 51 22.25 1.03 36.31
CA ARG A 51 20.85 1.04 35.86
C ARG A 51 20.32 -0.30 35.33
N GLN A 52 21.14 -1.36 35.32
CA GLN A 52 20.73 -2.65 34.74
C GLN A 52 21.02 -3.81 35.70
N SER A 53 19.98 -4.55 36.07
CA SER A 53 20.11 -5.77 36.86
C SER A 53 20.38 -6.97 35.93
N ALA A 54 21.10 -7.98 36.41
CA ALA A 54 21.36 -9.21 35.65
C ALA A 54 20.05 -9.88 35.15
N ARG A 55 18.99 -9.88 35.97
CA ARG A 55 17.65 -10.33 35.55
C ARG A 55 17.05 -9.45 34.45
N GLY A 56 17.23 -8.14 34.55
CA GLY A 56 16.75 -7.18 33.55
C GLY A 56 17.43 -7.37 32.19
N VAL A 57 18.75 -7.59 32.19
CA VAL A 57 19.54 -7.88 30.98
C VAL A 57 19.02 -9.15 30.31
N LEU A 58 18.99 -10.27 31.04
CA LEU A 58 18.63 -11.58 30.48
C LEU A 58 17.14 -11.65 30.07
N GLY A 59 16.26 -11.03 30.85
CA GLY A 59 14.85 -10.84 30.47
C GLY A 59 14.69 -9.94 29.24
N GLY A 60 15.58 -8.96 29.05
CA GLY A 60 15.64 -8.13 27.85
C GLY A 60 15.97 -8.95 26.60
N VAL A 61 16.96 -9.84 26.70
CA VAL A 61 17.33 -10.77 25.61
C VAL A 61 16.15 -11.66 25.24
N ARG A 62 15.48 -12.29 26.23
CA ARG A 62 14.29 -13.14 26.00
C ARG A 62 13.16 -12.38 25.29
N ARG A 63 12.82 -11.17 25.76
CA ARG A 63 11.79 -10.33 25.11
C ARG A 63 12.16 -9.95 23.69
N ARG A 64 13.44 -9.71 23.42
CA ARG A 64 13.94 -9.38 22.07
C ARG A 64 13.77 -10.55 21.12
N LEU A 65 14.15 -11.77 21.52
CA LEU A 65 13.92 -12.98 20.74
C LEU A 65 12.43 -13.22 20.45
N GLY A 66 11.57 -13.08 21.47
CA GLY A 66 10.12 -13.19 21.27
C GLY A 66 9.52 -12.10 20.38
N LYS A 67 10.13 -10.91 20.30
CA LYS A 67 9.74 -9.86 19.35
C LYS A 67 10.15 -10.20 17.93
N ILE A 68 11.39 -10.68 17.74
CA ILE A 68 11.90 -11.10 16.43
C ILE A 68 11.07 -12.25 15.88
N ALA A 69 10.76 -13.27 16.69
CA ALA A 69 9.88 -14.37 16.30
C ALA A 69 8.52 -13.88 15.76
N ARG A 70 7.90 -12.89 16.43
CA ARG A 70 6.66 -12.27 15.94
C ARG A 70 6.85 -11.50 14.64
N GLN A 71 7.95 -10.77 14.48
CA GLN A 71 8.26 -10.05 13.23
C GLN A 71 8.48 -11.00 12.05
N LEU A 72 8.97 -12.21 12.32
CA LEU A 72 9.12 -13.27 11.33
C LEU A 72 7.84 -14.08 11.08
N GLY A 73 6.70 -13.68 11.66
CA GLY A 73 5.43 -14.39 11.50
C GLY A 73 5.37 -15.74 12.22
N ARG A 74 6.20 -15.95 13.26
CA ARG A 74 6.29 -17.19 14.04
C ARG A 74 5.82 -16.99 15.49
N PRO A 75 4.51 -16.83 15.73
CA PRO A 75 3.97 -16.64 17.08
C PRO A 75 4.17 -17.89 17.96
N ASP A 76 4.27 -19.08 17.36
CA ASP A 76 4.62 -20.33 18.00
C ASP A 76 5.99 -20.26 18.69
N LEU A 77 7.01 -19.77 17.97
CA LEU A 77 8.36 -19.59 18.52
C LEU A 77 8.39 -18.46 19.56
N ALA A 78 7.55 -17.44 19.40
CA ALA A 78 7.48 -16.35 20.38
C ALA A 78 6.94 -16.82 21.74
N ALA A 79 5.98 -17.75 21.75
CA ALA A 79 5.39 -18.30 22.97
C ALA A 79 6.43 -19.04 23.82
N VAL A 80 7.37 -19.74 23.18
CA VAL A 80 8.48 -20.45 23.86
C VAL A 80 9.31 -19.50 24.72
N PHE A 81 9.45 -18.22 24.38
CA PHE A 81 10.20 -17.27 25.20
C PHE A 81 9.40 -16.66 26.37
N ALA A 82 8.09 -16.90 26.45
CA ALA A 82 7.18 -16.21 27.38
C ALA A 82 6.93 -16.95 28.72
N HIS A 83 7.58 -18.10 28.95
CA HIS A 83 7.37 -18.89 30.17
C HIS A 83 7.89 -18.21 31.46
N PRO A 84 7.40 -18.60 32.65
CA PRO A 84 7.98 -18.17 33.93
C PRO A 84 9.42 -18.67 34.13
N ASP A 85 10.23 -17.94 34.90
CA ASP A 85 11.63 -18.32 35.18
C ASP A 85 11.76 -19.69 35.88
N GLY A 86 10.75 -20.10 36.65
CA GLY A 86 10.72 -21.41 37.32
C GLY A 86 10.65 -22.60 36.36
N GLU A 87 10.12 -22.40 35.15
CA GLU A 87 9.95 -23.46 34.14
C GLU A 87 11.16 -23.57 33.20
N ARG A 88 12.20 -22.75 33.41
CA ARG A 88 13.34 -22.64 32.48
C ARG A 88 14.01 -23.96 32.15
N LEU A 89 14.15 -24.88 33.11
CA LEU A 89 14.81 -26.17 32.87
C LEU A 89 13.97 -27.06 31.94
N ARG A 90 12.64 -27.01 32.07
CA ARG A 90 11.71 -27.75 31.20
C ARG A 90 11.74 -27.20 29.77
N GLU A 91 11.77 -25.88 29.65
CA GLU A 91 11.71 -25.18 28.35
C GLU A 91 13.07 -25.06 27.65
N ALA A 92 14.17 -25.43 28.31
CA ALA A 92 15.54 -25.23 27.81
C ALA A 92 15.75 -25.80 26.40
N LYS A 93 15.23 -27.00 26.12
CA LYS A 93 15.33 -27.63 24.80
C LYS A 93 14.52 -26.87 23.75
N ALA A 94 13.25 -26.58 24.03
CA ALA A 94 12.39 -25.82 23.13
C ALA A 94 12.98 -24.44 22.80
N VAL A 95 13.58 -23.78 23.78
CA VAL A 95 14.25 -22.49 23.58
C VAL A 95 15.51 -22.63 22.71
N ALA A 96 16.34 -23.66 22.94
CA ALA A 96 17.52 -23.91 22.12
C ALA A 96 17.14 -24.18 20.65
N ASP A 97 16.12 -25.01 20.43
CA ASP A 97 15.59 -25.32 19.09
C ASP A 97 15.01 -24.05 18.44
N ALA A 98 14.25 -23.25 19.18
CA ALA A 98 13.69 -21.98 18.69
C ALA A 98 14.80 -20.99 18.29
N ILE A 99 15.86 -20.84 19.08
CA ILE A 99 17.02 -20.00 18.74
C ILE A 99 17.71 -20.53 17.49
N GLY A 100 17.86 -21.86 17.36
CA GLY A 100 18.42 -22.51 16.18
C GLY A 100 17.62 -22.19 14.92
N VAL A 101 16.29 -22.26 14.98
CA VAL A 101 15.41 -21.88 13.88
C VAL A 101 15.55 -20.39 13.58
N LEU A 102 15.39 -19.50 14.58
CA LEU A 102 15.43 -18.04 14.39
C LEU A 102 16.76 -17.53 13.82
N ARG A 103 17.89 -18.23 14.08
CA ARG A 103 19.19 -17.90 13.50
C ARG A 103 19.22 -18.04 11.98
N HIS A 104 18.50 -19.03 11.44
CA HIS A 104 18.58 -19.40 10.02
C HIS A 104 17.33 -18.98 9.24
N VAL A 105 16.26 -18.58 9.93
CA VAL A 105 15.09 -17.99 9.29
C VAL A 105 15.50 -16.64 8.72
N ARG A 106 15.60 -16.59 7.39
CA ARG A 106 15.73 -15.34 6.66
C ARG A 106 14.45 -14.53 6.83
N LEU A 107 14.57 -13.21 6.93
CA LEU A 107 13.42 -12.31 6.86
C LEU A 107 12.61 -12.71 5.61
N PRO A 108 11.31 -13.01 5.75
CA PRO A 108 10.49 -13.28 4.58
C PRO A 108 10.63 -12.07 3.64
N VAL A 109 10.91 -12.32 2.37
CA VAL A 109 10.93 -11.26 1.36
C VAL A 109 9.49 -11.07 0.90
N PRO A 110 8.89 -9.87 1.06
CA PRO A 110 7.50 -9.66 0.72
C PRO A 110 7.28 -9.96 -0.76
N GLN A 111 6.29 -10.80 -1.05
CA GLN A 111 5.85 -11.11 -2.40
C GLN A 111 4.61 -10.28 -2.75
N ILE A 112 4.46 -10.01 -4.03
CA ILE A 112 3.32 -9.27 -4.59
C ILE A 112 1.95 -9.92 -4.26
N SER A 113 1.90 -11.24 -4.14
CA SER A 113 0.69 -12.01 -3.80
C SER A 113 0.40 -12.07 -2.30
N ASP A 114 1.29 -11.54 -1.46
CA ASP A 114 1.12 -11.62 -0.02
C ASP A 114 -0.07 -10.79 0.44
N ASP A 115 -0.78 -11.34 1.42
CA ASP A 115 -1.85 -10.64 2.12
C ASP A 115 -1.30 -9.46 2.93
N LEU A 116 -2.01 -8.33 2.90
CA LEU A 116 -1.60 -7.11 3.61
C LEU A 116 -1.44 -7.30 5.12
N GLY A 117 -2.20 -8.21 5.72
CA GLY A 117 -2.19 -8.54 7.15
C GLY A 117 -0.87 -9.13 7.64
N LEU A 118 -0.05 -9.68 6.74
CA LEU A 118 1.29 -10.19 7.07
C LEU A 118 2.31 -9.06 7.28
N TRP A 119 2.07 -7.89 6.68
CA TRP A 119 3.09 -6.83 6.56
C TRP A 119 2.67 -5.50 7.18
N LEU A 120 1.37 -5.23 7.27
CA LEU A 120 0.82 -3.94 7.68
C LEU A 120 0.01 -4.03 8.98
N PRO A 121 -0.15 -2.91 9.72
CA PRO A 121 -0.93 -2.89 10.96
C PRO A 121 -2.40 -3.26 10.70
N ALA A 122 -2.99 -4.08 11.57
CA ALA A 122 -4.35 -4.59 11.43
C ALA A 122 -5.41 -3.51 11.15
N ARG A 123 -5.31 -2.35 11.82
CA ARG A 123 -6.23 -1.22 11.58
C ARG A 123 -6.14 -0.66 10.17
N ALA A 124 -4.93 -0.56 9.61
CA ALA A 124 -4.74 -0.11 8.24
C ALA A 124 -5.26 -1.16 7.24
N VAL A 125 -5.00 -2.43 7.52
CA VAL A 125 -5.45 -3.57 6.69
C VAL A 125 -6.97 -3.63 6.63
N ALA A 126 -7.66 -3.46 7.76
CA ALA A 126 -9.12 -3.44 7.79
C ALA A 126 -9.70 -2.35 6.87
N THR A 127 -9.15 -1.13 6.92
CA THR A 127 -9.54 -0.05 6.03
C THR A 127 -9.22 -0.35 4.56
N LEU A 128 -8.03 -0.88 4.27
CA LEU A 128 -7.62 -1.19 2.89
C LEU A 128 -8.50 -2.30 2.28
N ARG A 129 -8.83 -3.33 3.05
CA ARG A 129 -9.72 -4.41 2.62
C ARG A 129 -11.14 -3.93 2.36
N ALA A 130 -11.66 -3.00 3.16
CA ALA A 130 -12.97 -2.38 2.91
C ALA A 130 -13.03 -1.66 1.54
N HIS A 131 -11.88 -1.24 1.00
CA HIS A 131 -11.75 -0.65 -0.33
C HIS A 131 -11.28 -1.65 -1.41
N GLY A 132 -11.42 -2.95 -1.15
CA GLY A 132 -11.12 -4.02 -2.10
C GLY A 132 -9.63 -4.24 -2.36
N MET A 133 -8.76 -3.87 -1.42
CA MET A 133 -7.31 -4.14 -1.50
C MET A 133 -6.95 -5.20 -0.45
N ALA A 134 -6.64 -6.41 -0.89
CA ALA A 134 -6.31 -7.54 -0.01
C ALA A 134 -4.82 -7.90 -0.07
N THR A 135 -4.15 -7.62 -1.19
CA THR A 135 -2.76 -8.01 -1.45
C THR A 135 -1.82 -6.82 -1.62
N LEU A 136 -0.51 -7.06 -1.49
CA LEU A 136 0.52 -6.07 -1.78
C LEU A 136 0.51 -5.62 -3.26
N ALA A 137 0.08 -6.50 -4.18
CA ALA A 137 -0.17 -6.14 -5.59
C ALA A 137 -1.27 -5.08 -5.72
N ASP A 138 -2.44 -5.30 -5.11
CA ASP A 138 -3.56 -4.33 -5.18
C ASP A 138 -3.14 -2.94 -4.69
N LEU A 139 -2.31 -2.94 -3.65
CA LEU A 139 -1.77 -1.74 -3.03
C LEU A 139 -0.78 -1.02 -3.96
N THR A 140 0.22 -1.75 -4.48
CA THR A 140 1.25 -1.17 -5.37
C THR A 140 0.71 -0.66 -6.70
N VAL A 141 -0.38 -1.22 -7.21
CA VAL A 141 -1.02 -0.76 -8.44
C VAL A 141 -1.66 0.62 -8.26
N ARG A 142 -2.32 0.85 -7.12
CA ARG A 142 -3.19 2.03 -6.91
C ARG A 142 -2.48 3.24 -6.27
N ILE A 143 -1.40 3.01 -5.53
CA ILE A 143 -0.94 3.96 -4.50
C ILE A 143 0.27 4.82 -4.88
N PRO A 144 1.34 4.30 -5.50
CA PRO A 144 2.56 5.07 -5.71
C PRO A 144 2.40 6.25 -6.69
N ARG A 145 1.30 6.33 -7.44
CA ARG A 145 1.15 7.27 -8.57
C ARG A 145 0.49 8.60 -8.21
N ARG A 146 -0.07 8.78 -7.01
CA ARG A 146 -0.74 10.02 -6.61
C ARG A 146 -0.20 10.56 -5.28
N ARG A 147 0.15 11.85 -5.27
CA ARG A 147 0.41 12.57 -4.02
C ARG A 147 -0.86 12.50 -3.16
N GLN A 148 -0.73 12.14 -1.89
CA GLN A 148 -1.85 12.04 -0.93
C GLN A 148 -2.94 11.02 -1.31
N TRP A 149 -2.56 9.90 -1.94
CA TRP A 149 -3.46 8.80 -2.31
C TRP A 149 -4.39 8.33 -1.18
N TRP A 150 -3.96 8.43 0.08
CA TRP A 150 -4.75 8.01 1.24
C TRP A 150 -6.00 8.88 1.47
N LYS A 151 -6.07 10.10 0.92
CA LYS A 151 -7.24 10.97 1.06
C LYS A 151 -8.52 10.38 0.45
N VAL A 152 -8.39 9.51 -0.56
CA VAL A 152 -9.55 8.86 -1.19
C VAL A 152 -10.02 7.61 -0.42
N ILE A 153 -9.32 7.23 0.65
CA ILE A 153 -9.62 6.06 1.49
C ILE A 153 -10.07 6.57 2.87
N PRO A 154 -11.39 6.73 3.10
CA PRO A 154 -11.95 7.02 4.42
C PRO A 154 -11.35 6.14 5.52
N GLY A 155 -10.86 6.76 6.60
CA GLY A 155 -10.27 6.05 7.75
C GLY A 155 -8.76 5.78 7.65
N LEU A 156 -8.13 6.02 6.49
CA LEU A 156 -6.67 5.92 6.36
C LEU A 156 -5.99 7.27 6.62
N GLY A 157 -5.41 7.41 7.81
CA GLY A 157 -4.72 8.63 8.22
C GLY A 157 -3.33 8.81 7.60
N PRO A 158 -2.80 10.05 7.57
CA PRO A 158 -1.50 10.38 6.98
C PRO A 158 -0.31 9.70 7.68
N ALA A 159 -0.44 9.34 8.96
CA ALA A 159 0.59 8.59 9.67
C ALA A 159 0.67 7.12 9.21
N SER A 160 -0.49 6.50 8.93
CA SER A 160 -0.52 5.13 8.41
C SER A 160 -0.03 5.08 6.96
N ALA A 161 -0.42 6.07 6.15
CA ALA A 161 0.08 6.20 4.79
C ALA A 161 1.60 6.32 4.72
N ARG A 162 2.21 7.18 5.56
CA ARG A 162 3.67 7.29 5.66
C ARG A 162 4.37 5.99 6.05
N LYS A 163 3.77 5.18 6.92
CA LYS A 163 4.31 3.86 7.28
C LYS A 163 4.28 2.89 6.10
N ILE A 164 3.20 2.90 5.34
CA ILE A 164 3.05 2.10 4.12
C ILE A 164 4.07 2.55 3.06
N GLU A 165 4.23 3.85 2.86
CA GLU A 165 5.23 4.42 1.94
C GLU A 165 6.66 4.05 2.36
N ALA A 166 6.99 4.15 3.65
CA ALA A 166 8.29 3.74 4.17
C ALA A 166 8.54 2.23 3.97
N PHE A 167 7.51 1.39 4.13
CA PHE A 167 7.60 -0.04 3.85
C PHE A 167 7.94 -0.30 2.38
N PHE A 168 7.27 0.35 1.43
CA PHE A 168 7.59 0.18 0.00
C PHE A 168 8.94 0.78 -0.39
N ALA A 169 9.35 1.88 0.22
CA ALA A 169 10.69 2.45 0.03
C ALA A 169 11.81 1.51 0.47
N ALA A 170 11.56 0.71 1.53
CA ALA A 170 12.49 -0.34 1.98
C ALA A 170 12.49 -1.59 1.08
N HIS A 171 11.49 -1.75 0.20
CA HIS A 171 11.33 -2.93 -0.66
C HIS A 171 11.11 -2.52 -2.14
N PRO A 172 12.09 -1.88 -2.81
CA PRO A 172 11.95 -1.39 -4.18
C PRO A 172 11.65 -2.51 -5.19
N ALA A 173 12.23 -3.71 -4.99
CA ALA A 173 12.01 -4.88 -5.83
C ALA A 173 10.52 -5.31 -5.91
N LEU A 174 9.74 -5.07 -4.86
CA LEU A 174 8.31 -5.39 -4.87
C LEU A 174 7.53 -4.43 -5.78
N THR A 175 7.88 -3.14 -5.74
CA THR A 175 7.29 -2.12 -6.62
C THR A 175 7.65 -2.37 -8.09
N GLU A 176 8.88 -2.81 -8.36
CA GLU A 176 9.29 -3.18 -9.72
C GLU A 176 8.55 -4.41 -10.25
N ARG A 177 8.43 -5.47 -9.44
CA ARG A 177 7.66 -6.68 -9.82
C ARG A 177 6.19 -6.38 -10.08
N ALA A 178 5.57 -5.56 -9.23
CA ALA A 178 4.20 -5.11 -9.44
C ALA A 178 4.04 -4.28 -10.73
N ARG A 179 5.02 -3.41 -11.03
CA ARG A 179 5.05 -2.65 -12.30
C ARG A 179 5.19 -3.57 -13.51
N ALA A 180 6.02 -4.60 -13.42
CA ALA A 180 6.19 -5.59 -14.48
C ALA A 180 4.88 -6.35 -14.75
N LEU A 181 4.13 -6.74 -13.70
CA LEU A 181 2.81 -7.34 -13.88
C LEU A 181 1.80 -6.40 -14.54
N LEU A 182 1.79 -5.13 -14.17
CA LEU A 182 0.93 -4.13 -14.82
C LEU A 182 1.28 -3.92 -16.28
N ALA A 183 2.56 -4.00 -16.66
CA ALA A 183 2.98 -3.87 -18.05
C ALA A 183 2.50 -5.07 -18.91
N LEU A 184 2.27 -6.23 -18.29
CA LEU A 184 1.73 -7.43 -18.95
C LEU A 184 0.19 -7.41 -19.07
N SER A 185 -0.50 -6.58 -18.28
CA SER A 185 -1.93 -6.30 -18.48
C SER A 185 -2.06 -5.21 -19.54
N PRO A 186 -2.67 -5.46 -20.71
CA PRO A 186 -2.86 -4.41 -21.70
C PRO A 186 -3.65 -3.27 -21.06
N ALA A 187 -3.06 -2.08 -21.00
CA ALA A 187 -3.83 -0.87 -20.73
C ALA A 187 -4.98 -0.84 -21.73
N SER A 188 -6.21 -0.54 -21.29
CA SER A 188 -7.29 -0.18 -22.21
C SER A 188 -6.69 0.78 -23.23
N PRO A 189 -6.74 0.47 -24.53
CA PRO A 189 -5.95 1.19 -25.50
C PRO A 189 -6.52 2.59 -25.54
N ILE A 190 -5.82 3.53 -24.90
CA ILE A 190 -5.98 4.94 -25.20
C ILE A 190 -5.50 5.05 -26.64
N VAL A 191 -6.45 4.98 -27.56
CA VAL A 191 -6.18 5.10 -28.99
C VAL A 191 -6.11 6.58 -29.35
N PRO A 192 -5.28 6.95 -30.33
CA PRO A 192 -5.40 8.25 -30.99
C PRO A 192 -6.86 8.50 -31.41
N TRP A 193 -7.31 9.75 -31.35
CA TRP A 193 -8.68 10.13 -31.69
C TRP A 193 -9.10 9.64 -33.09
N GLU A 194 -8.16 9.60 -34.01
CA GLU A 194 -8.34 9.15 -35.40
C GLU A 194 -8.69 7.65 -35.49
N GLN A 195 -8.31 6.86 -34.48
CA GLN A 195 -8.55 5.42 -34.37
C GLN A 195 -9.74 5.09 -33.46
N LEU A 196 -10.31 6.09 -32.77
CA LEU A 196 -11.52 5.89 -31.96
C LEU A 196 -12.66 5.41 -32.87
N ARG A 197 -13.28 4.30 -32.47
CA ARG A 197 -14.50 3.76 -33.08
C ARG A 197 -15.52 3.62 -31.95
N LEU A 198 -16.49 4.54 -31.93
CA LEU A 198 -17.58 4.50 -30.96
C LEU A 198 -18.65 3.52 -31.47
N PRO A 199 -19.17 2.62 -30.62
CA PRO A 199 -20.39 1.88 -30.91
C PRO A 199 -21.55 2.84 -31.19
N HIS A 200 -22.48 2.43 -32.06
CA HIS A 200 -23.58 3.29 -32.50
C HIS A 200 -24.49 3.73 -31.34
N GLU A 201 -24.60 2.92 -30.31
CA GLU A 201 -25.40 3.20 -29.11
C GLU A 201 -24.87 4.41 -28.32
N VAL A 202 -23.60 4.76 -28.51
CA VAL A 202 -22.90 5.82 -27.76
C VAL A 202 -22.19 6.83 -28.67
N ASP A 203 -22.40 6.76 -29.99
CA ASP A 203 -21.84 7.73 -30.95
C ASP A 203 -22.55 9.10 -30.91
N GLY A 204 -23.68 9.16 -30.20
CA GLY A 204 -24.49 10.35 -30.00
C GLY A 204 -25.43 10.67 -31.16
N SER A 205 -25.49 9.87 -32.22
CA SER A 205 -26.36 10.09 -33.39
C SER A 205 -27.85 10.14 -33.01
N ALA A 206 -28.29 9.26 -32.11
CA ALA A 206 -29.64 9.23 -31.54
C ALA A 206 -29.80 10.06 -30.26
N GLY A 207 -28.84 10.93 -29.93
CA GLY A 207 -28.84 11.69 -28.68
C GLY A 207 -30.01 12.68 -28.57
N ALA A 208 -30.79 12.57 -27.49
CA ALA A 208 -31.96 13.43 -27.20
C ALA A 208 -31.63 14.94 -27.12
N TYR A 209 -30.35 15.29 -27.00
CA TYR A 209 -29.88 16.67 -26.83
C TYR A 209 -29.30 17.29 -28.12
N ARG A 210 -29.42 16.63 -29.28
CA ARG A 210 -29.06 17.25 -30.56
C ARG A 210 -30.03 18.37 -30.92
N ALA A 211 -29.48 19.48 -31.43
CA ALA A 211 -30.30 20.48 -32.08
C ALA A 211 -30.88 19.91 -33.40
N PRO A 212 -32.09 20.33 -33.83
CA PRO A 212 -32.66 19.93 -35.10
C PRO A 212 -31.69 20.21 -36.26
N ARG A 213 -31.55 19.28 -37.22
CA ARG A 213 -30.58 19.39 -38.34
C ARG A 213 -30.70 20.71 -39.10
N ALA A 214 -31.92 21.20 -39.31
CA ALA A 214 -32.19 22.47 -39.97
C ALA A 214 -31.57 23.70 -39.26
N THR A 215 -31.23 23.57 -37.99
CA THR A 215 -30.62 24.63 -37.16
C THR A 215 -29.12 24.43 -36.92
N CYS A 216 -28.54 23.31 -37.38
CA CYS A 216 -27.14 22.99 -37.20
C CYS A 216 -26.29 23.59 -38.33
N THR A 217 -25.27 24.37 -37.97
CA THR A 217 -24.27 24.94 -38.92
C THR A 217 -23.08 24.00 -39.18
N LEU A 218 -23.05 22.87 -38.47
CA LEU A 218 -22.08 21.79 -38.62
C LEU A 218 -22.80 20.63 -39.30
N ASP A 219 -22.28 20.21 -40.44
CA ASP A 219 -22.73 19.01 -41.14
C ASP A 219 -22.06 17.79 -40.47
N ALA A 220 -22.69 17.30 -39.41
CA ALA A 220 -22.20 16.18 -38.60
C ALA A 220 -23.36 15.37 -38.02
N ASP A 221 -23.34 14.05 -38.25
CA ASP A 221 -24.39 13.11 -37.87
C ASP A 221 -24.17 12.45 -36.51
N ASN A 222 -22.94 12.47 -36.00
CA ASN A 222 -22.58 11.93 -34.69
C ASN A 222 -21.54 12.82 -33.97
N ASP A 223 -21.26 12.54 -32.70
CA ASP A 223 -20.38 13.39 -31.88
C ASP A 223 -18.93 13.32 -32.37
N TYR A 224 -18.54 12.16 -32.90
CA TYR A 224 -17.23 11.96 -33.49
C TYR A 224 -16.98 12.89 -34.69
N GLN A 225 -17.93 12.93 -35.63
CA GLN A 225 -17.90 13.82 -36.77
C GLN A 225 -17.97 15.29 -36.35
N ALA A 226 -18.77 15.63 -35.34
CA ALA A 226 -18.88 17.02 -34.87
C ALA A 226 -17.53 17.56 -34.36
N VAL A 227 -16.80 16.78 -33.58
CA VAL A 227 -15.45 17.12 -33.09
C VAL A 227 -14.43 17.15 -34.24
N GLN A 228 -14.50 16.22 -35.20
CA GLN A 228 -13.62 16.26 -36.37
C GLN A 228 -13.85 17.52 -37.22
N THR A 229 -15.10 17.86 -37.51
CA THR A 229 -15.47 19.06 -38.28
C THR A 229 -15.07 20.33 -37.54
N LEU A 230 -15.19 20.36 -36.20
CA LEU A 230 -14.70 21.46 -35.38
C LEU A 230 -13.17 21.61 -35.48
N ARG A 231 -12.42 20.53 -35.28
CA ARG A 231 -10.94 20.51 -35.36
C ARG A 231 -10.42 20.88 -36.75
N ALA A 232 -11.14 20.49 -37.80
CA ALA A 232 -10.83 20.89 -39.17
C ALA A 232 -11.08 22.39 -39.42
N ARG A 233 -12.09 22.97 -38.77
CA ARG A 233 -12.41 24.41 -38.83
C ARG A 233 -11.46 25.27 -37.98
N GLU A 234 -10.97 24.77 -36.84
CA GLU A 234 -10.04 25.47 -35.95
C GLU A 234 -8.74 25.93 -36.65
N ARG A 235 -8.29 25.22 -37.70
CA ARG A 235 -7.12 25.63 -38.51
C ARG A 235 -7.30 26.95 -39.28
N LYS A 236 -8.51 27.53 -39.30
CA LYS A 236 -8.84 28.79 -40.00
C LYS A 236 -9.37 29.90 -39.08
N TRP A 237 -9.31 29.73 -37.76
CA TRP A 237 -9.89 30.69 -36.83
C TRP A 237 -8.95 31.88 -36.58
N THR A 238 -9.27 33.04 -37.15
CA THR A 238 -8.87 34.32 -36.56
C THR A 238 -9.84 34.66 -35.43
N SER A 239 -9.29 35.17 -34.34
CA SER A 239 -9.85 35.18 -32.97
C SER A 239 -11.25 35.77 -32.77
N ALA A 240 -11.81 36.52 -33.73
CA ALA A 240 -13.12 37.16 -33.59
C ALA A 240 -14.32 36.24 -33.96
N GLY A 241 -14.16 35.31 -34.91
CA GLY A 241 -15.24 34.37 -35.30
C GLY A 241 -15.40 33.19 -34.34
N ALA A 242 -14.30 32.82 -33.68
CA ALA A 242 -14.19 31.71 -32.73
C ALA A 242 -15.15 31.83 -31.53
N LEU A 243 -15.21 33.03 -30.93
CA LEU A 243 -15.98 33.30 -29.72
C LEU A 243 -17.50 33.25 -29.93
N LYS A 244 -18.00 33.64 -31.11
CA LYS A 244 -19.44 33.58 -31.43
C LYS A 244 -19.93 32.14 -31.62
N ILE A 245 -19.10 31.29 -32.24
CA ILE A 245 -19.44 29.88 -32.50
C ILE A 245 -19.28 29.03 -31.23
N LEU A 246 -18.19 29.24 -30.47
CA LEU A 246 -18.03 28.68 -29.12
C LEU A 246 -19.17 29.12 -28.20
N GLY A 247 -19.63 30.38 -28.25
CA GLY A 247 -20.78 30.83 -27.45
C GLY A 247 -22.07 30.03 -27.68
N SER A 248 -22.34 29.61 -28.93
CA SER A 248 -23.53 28.79 -29.24
C SER A 248 -23.35 27.29 -28.92
N ALA A 249 -22.13 26.76 -29.06
CA ALA A 249 -21.83 25.35 -28.78
C ALA A 249 -21.54 25.06 -27.29
N VAL A 250 -20.98 26.03 -26.56
CA VAL A 250 -20.58 25.90 -25.14
C VAL A 250 -21.73 26.18 -24.19
N SER A 251 -22.72 26.99 -24.57
CA SER A 251 -23.88 27.28 -23.69
C SER A 251 -24.70 26.04 -23.32
N ARG A 252 -24.57 24.92 -24.06
CA ARG A 252 -25.16 23.63 -23.68
C ARG A 252 -24.18 22.66 -23.01
N MET A 253 -22.87 22.79 -23.25
CA MET A 253 -21.85 21.94 -22.62
C MET A 253 -21.63 22.29 -21.13
N SER A 254 -21.79 23.56 -20.75
CA SER A 254 -21.67 24.02 -19.36
C SER A 254 -22.79 23.46 -18.46
N ILE A 255 -24.01 23.32 -19.02
CA ILE A 255 -25.13 22.67 -18.32
C ILE A 255 -24.86 21.17 -18.16
N TRP A 256 -24.25 20.53 -19.17
CA TRP A 256 -23.89 19.11 -19.11
C TRP A 256 -22.84 18.79 -18.03
N LEU A 257 -21.81 19.63 -17.86
CA LEU A 257 -20.81 19.45 -16.80
C LEU A 257 -21.37 19.76 -15.41
N ALA A 258 -22.27 20.73 -15.26
CA ALA A 258 -22.93 21.01 -13.99
C ALA A 258 -23.91 19.90 -13.58
N GLU A 259 -24.75 19.41 -14.51
CA GLU A 259 -25.77 18.39 -14.21
C GLU A 259 -25.18 16.98 -14.02
N LYS A 260 -24.08 16.62 -14.70
CA LYS A 260 -23.40 15.34 -14.43
C LYS A 260 -22.66 15.32 -13.10
N VAL A 261 -22.08 16.45 -12.68
CA VAL A 261 -21.45 16.57 -11.36
C VAL A 261 -22.51 16.43 -10.26
N ASP A 262 -23.74 16.91 -10.48
CA ASP A 262 -24.84 16.79 -9.52
C ASP A 262 -25.45 15.38 -9.45
N ARG A 263 -25.42 14.58 -10.54
CA ARG A 263 -25.94 13.19 -10.54
C ARG A 263 -24.95 12.12 -10.08
N THR A 264 -23.64 12.38 -10.12
CA THR A 264 -22.64 11.44 -9.55
C THR A 264 -22.34 11.71 -8.08
N THR A 265 -22.87 12.78 -7.52
CA THR A 265 -22.76 13.12 -6.11
C THR A 265 -24.16 13.02 -5.51
N ILE A 266 -24.35 12.12 -4.54
CA ILE A 266 -25.60 11.84 -3.81
C ILE A 266 -26.43 10.68 -4.40
N GLY A 267 -26.04 9.47 -3.99
CA GLY A 267 -27.05 8.45 -3.67
C GLY A 267 -27.91 8.97 -2.51
N CYS A 268 -29.21 9.09 -2.79
CA CYS A 268 -30.28 9.58 -1.91
C CYS A 268 -30.38 8.80 -0.58
N PRO A 269 -31.02 9.36 0.47
CA PRO A 269 -32.48 9.28 0.50
C PRO A 269 -33.19 10.59 0.87
N SER A 270 -34.23 10.84 0.08
CA SER A 270 -35.55 11.41 0.41
C SER A 270 -35.74 11.97 1.84
N SER A 271 -35.96 13.28 1.92
CA SER A 271 -37.13 13.81 2.60
C SER A 271 -37.59 15.13 1.97
N ALA A 272 -38.90 15.29 1.93
CA ALA A 272 -39.65 16.35 1.28
C ALA A 272 -39.35 17.75 1.85
N ALA A 273 -39.40 18.77 0.99
CA ALA A 273 -40.33 19.90 1.14
C ALA A 273 -40.10 20.94 0.02
N SER A 274 -41.13 21.08 -0.81
CA SER A 274 -41.69 22.31 -1.38
C SER A 274 -40.81 23.55 -1.49
N PHE A 275 -40.59 24.03 -2.72
CA PHE A 275 -40.74 25.46 -3.01
C PHE A 275 -41.25 25.66 -4.45
N ALA A 276 -42.47 26.15 -4.54
CA ALA A 276 -43.12 26.59 -5.76
C ALA A 276 -42.50 27.92 -6.23
N TRP A 277 -42.28 28.06 -7.54
CA TRP A 277 -42.12 29.35 -8.19
C TRP A 277 -43.32 29.59 -9.09
N SER A 278 -44.15 30.56 -8.71
CA SER A 278 -45.18 31.14 -9.57
C SER A 278 -44.56 32.18 -10.49
N GLU A 279 -44.89 32.12 -11.77
CA GLU A 279 -44.70 33.19 -12.76
C GLU A 279 -45.42 34.48 -12.35
N ALA A 280 -44.86 35.65 -12.74
CA ALA A 280 -45.54 36.59 -13.63
C ALA A 280 -44.80 37.94 -13.77
N ARG A 281 -44.54 38.29 -15.04
CA ARG A 281 -44.21 39.59 -15.65
C ARG A 281 -42.80 40.15 -15.51
#